data_AF-A0A940SMS0-F1
#
_entry.id   AF-A0A940SMS0-F1
#
_cell.length_a   1.000
_cell.length_b   1.000
_cell.length_c   1.000
_cell.angle_alpha   90.00
_cell.angle_beta   90.00
_cell.angle_gamma   90.00
#
_symmetry.space_group_name_H-M   'P 1'
#
loop_
_entity.id
_entity.type
_entity.pdbx_description
1 polymer ?
#
loop_
_entity_poly.entity_id
_entity_poly.type
_entity_poly.pdbx_seq_one_letter_code
_entity_poly.pdbx_strand_id
1 'polypeptide(L)'
;MRKTVCIMLCLAVFIATASCAKQEPEPAAENATESVAEATKTEVTTEQETETETETEAPETEPETEEVTELETDPEAETQTEEPEQLVTAAEVFAYLKDNTSNIGKSIEYDEETDVNGLLGRPNQYTSKINFEITTVEQTDPEDPKGGSIEVFSNVEDAQARYDYIQELGKSMTFLAEYDYLNDYVLLRINYDVTPSDEKQYEEALDAFMESVQKAET
;
A
#
# COMPACT_ATOMS: atom_id res chain seq x y z
N MET A 1 12.85 28.31 52.98
CA MET A 1 12.32 29.69 52.87
C MET A 1 11.29 29.71 51.75
N ARG A 2 10.04 30.09 52.06
CA ARG A 2 8.93 30.27 51.11
C ARG A 2 9.14 31.54 50.30
N LYS A 3 8.88 31.54 48.99
CA LYS A 3 8.24 32.66 48.28
C LYS A 3 7.43 32.17 47.07
N THR A 4 6.13 32.13 47.27
CA THR A 4 5.06 32.26 46.28
C THR A 4 5.03 33.69 45.75
N VAL A 5 5.00 33.91 44.42
CA VAL A 5 4.48 35.12 43.74
C VAL A 5 4.08 34.68 42.31
N CYS A 6 2.80 34.57 41.89
CA CYS A 6 1.76 35.57 41.59
C CYS A 6 1.86 36.25 40.19
N ILE A 7 0.78 36.05 39.39
CA ILE A 7 -0.05 37.09 38.71
C ILE A 7 0.10 37.32 37.17
N MET A 8 -1.09 37.53 36.57
CA MET A 8 -1.51 38.01 35.23
C MET A 8 -1.61 36.92 34.14
N LEU A 9 -2.78 36.44 33.72
CA LEU A 9 -4.04 37.11 33.33
C LEU A 9 -3.84 38.26 32.32
N CYS A 10 -3.79 37.91 31.04
CA CYS A 10 -4.11 38.83 29.94
C CYS A 10 -5.18 38.17 29.06
N LEU A 11 -6.43 38.56 29.34
CA LEU A 11 -7.57 38.42 28.46
C LEU A 11 -7.44 39.50 27.38
N ALA A 12 -7.36 39.14 26.10
CA ALA A 12 -7.55 40.09 25.01
C ALA A 12 -8.47 39.47 23.96
N VAL A 13 -9.73 39.91 24.05
CA VAL A 13 -10.82 39.76 23.10
C VAL A 13 -10.47 40.50 21.81
N PHE A 14 -10.52 39.84 20.66
CA PHE A 14 -10.63 40.49 19.36
C PHE A 14 -11.87 40.00 18.60
N ILE A 15 -12.93 40.78 18.81
CA ILE A 15 -13.98 41.26 17.90
C ILE A 15 -14.10 40.53 16.55
N ALA A 16 -15.27 39.92 16.35
CA ALA A 16 -15.82 39.48 15.08
C ALA A 16 -16.20 40.66 14.17
N THR A 17 -15.99 40.52 12.86
CA THR A 17 -16.77 41.22 11.83
C THR A 17 -17.23 40.22 10.78
N ALA A 18 -18.54 39.98 10.78
CA ALA A 18 -19.27 39.34 9.69
C ALA A 18 -19.32 40.27 8.47
N SER A 19 -19.07 39.72 7.27
CA SER A 19 -19.50 40.34 6.02
C SER A 19 -20.49 39.41 5.31
N CYS A 20 -21.75 39.86 5.25
CA CYS A 20 -22.74 39.48 4.23
C CYS A 20 -22.17 39.81 2.83
N ALA A 21 -22.62 39.32 1.68
CA ALA A 21 -23.87 38.68 1.23
C ALA A 21 -23.53 37.90 -0.07
N LYS A 22 -24.09 36.72 -0.32
CA LYS A 22 -25.27 36.47 -1.18
C LYS A 22 -25.05 36.81 -2.67
N GLN A 23 -24.99 35.79 -3.53
CA GLN A 23 -25.98 35.53 -4.60
C GLN A 23 -25.53 34.37 -5.51
N GLU A 24 -26.23 33.24 -5.44
CA GLU A 24 -26.39 32.31 -6.56
C GLU A 24 -27.51 32.85 -7.49
N PRO A 25 -27.42 32.57 -8.80
CA PRO A 25 -28.55 31.90 -9.43
C PRO A 25 -28.13 30.74 -10.36
N GLU A 26 -28.73 29.59 -10.08
CA GLU A 26 -29.42 28.60 -10.94
C GLU A 26 -29.09 28.39 -12.46
N PRO A 27 -29.42 27.18 -12.97
CA PRO A 27 -28.79 26.56 -14.14
C PRO A 27 -29.46 26.89 -15.48
N ALA A 28 -28.68 26.83 -16.56
CA ALA A 28 -29.20 26.83 -17.92
C ALA A 28 -29.13 25.41 -18.50
N ALA A 29 -30.30 24.78 -18.61
CA ALA A 29 -30.56 23.69 -19.54
C ALA A 29 -31.07 24.25 -20.88
N GLU A 30 -31.04 23.38 -21.89
CA GLU A 30 -31.83 23.42 -23.13
C GLU A 30 -31.21 24.17 -24.34
N ASN A 31 -30.73 23.39 -25.33
CA ASN A 31 -31.52 23.18 -26.54
C ASN A 31 -31.08 21.94 -27.34
N ALA A 32 -32.07 21.20 -27.82
CA ALA A 32 -31.97 20.06 -28.73
C ALA A 32 -32.08 20.53 -30.18
N THR A 33 -31.41 19.85 -31.11
CA THR A 33 -31.94 19.59 -32.47
C THR A 33 -31.19 18.42 -33.11
N GLU A 34 -31.86 17.27 -33.10
CA GLU A 34 -32.18 16.40 -34.25
C GLU A 34 -31.44 16.64 -35.58
N SER A 35 -30.81 15.60 -36.12
CA SER A 35 -30.61 15.41 -37.56
C SER A 35 -30.55 13.91 -37.88
N VAL A 36 -31.64 13.44 -38.49
CA VAL A 36 -31.89 12.13 -39.09
C VAL A 36 -31.29 12.09 -40.50
N ALA A 37 -30.63 10.97 -40.86
CA ALA A 37 -30.57 10.32 -42.18
C ALA A 37 -29.59 9.14 -42.06
N GLU A 38 -30.03 7.90 -41.84
CA GLU A 38 -30.72 6.97 -42.76
C GLU A 38 -29.89 6.54 -43.98
N ALA A 39 -29.52 5.25 -43.93
CA ALA A 39 -29.28 4.27 -44.99
C ALA A 39 -28.25 4.52 -46.10
N THR A 40 -27.31 3.58 -46.23
CA THR A 40 -27.37 2.64 -47.36
C THR A 40 -26.59 1.36 -47.08
N LYS A 41 -27.33 0.26 -47.16
CA LYS A 41 -26.95 -1.15 -47.22
C LYS A 41 -26.17 -1.42 -48.50
N THR A 42 -25.02 -2.11 -48.41
CA THR A 42 -24.56 -3.02 -49.46
C THR A 42 -23.89 -4.24 -48.84
N GLU A 43 -24.47 -5.38 -49.16
CA GLU A 43 -24.05 -6.75 -48.87
C GLU A 43 -22.75 -7.08 -49.58
N VAL A 44 -21.81 -7.76 -48.91
CA VAL A 44 -21.00 -8.82 -49.55
C VAL A 44 -20.81 -9.94 -48.53
N THR A 45 -21.61 -10.98 -48.72
CA THR A 45 -21.35 -12.36 -48.30
C THR A 45 -20.04 -12.84 -48.89
N THR A 46 -19.17 -13.46 -48.10
CA THR A 46 -18.40 -14.64 -48.53
C THR A 46 -18.08 -15.49 -47.31
N GLU A 47 -18.61 -16.70 -47.39
CA GLU A 47 -18.38 -17.86 -46.53
C GLU A 47 -16.92 -18.27 -46.59
N GLN A 48 -16.32 -18.66 -45.46
CA GLN A 48 -15.47 -19.84 -45.47
C GLN A 48 -15.42 -20.48 -44.09
N GLU A 49 -16.17 -21.57 -43.98
CA GLU A 49 -15.98 -22.64 -43.02
C GLU A 49 -14.55 -23.20 -43.15
N THR A 50 -13.90 -23.48 -42.03
CA THR A 50 -13.00 -24.65 -41.98
C THR A 50 -13.08 -25.21 -40.57
N GLU A 51 -13.80 -26.31 -40.48
CA GLU A 51 -13.72 -27.29 -39.41
C GLU A 51 -12.34 -27.94 -39.46
N THR A 52 -11.69 -28.09 -38.31
CA THR A 52 -10.78 -29.21 -38.10
C THR A 52 -11.05 -29.77 -36.70
N GLU A 53 -11.73 -30.90 -36.70
CA GLU A 53 -11.91 -31.80 -35.57
C GLU A 53 -10.65 -32.66 -35.32
N THR A 54 -10.38 -32.88 -34.04
CA THR A 54 -9.93 -34.14 -33.39
C THR A 54 -8.54 -34.73 -33.66
N GLU A 55 -7.70 -34.75 -32.62
CA GLU A 55 -7.01 -35.97 -32.14
C GLU A 55 -6.45 -35.74 -30.72
N THR A 56 -7.20 -36.12 -29.69
CA THR A 56 -6.83 -37.13 -28.68
C THR A 56 -5.58 -37.95 -28.99
N GLU A 57 -4.50 -37.78 -28.23
CA GLU A 57 -3.73 -38.90 -27.68
C GLU A 57 -3.13 -38.52 -26.31
N ALA A 58 -3.54 -39.28 -25.31
CA ALA A 58 -2.83 -39.46 -24.06
C ALA A 58 -1.74 -40.52 -24.26
N PRO A 59 -0.60 -40.39 -23.56
CA PRO A 59 0.10 -41.58 -23.09
C PRO A 59 0.12 -41.64 -21.55
N GLU A 60 -0.78 -42.45 -21.01
CA GLU A 60 -0.53 -43.43 -19.93
C GLU A 60 0.50 -44.44 -20.48
N THR A 61 1.50 -45.03 -19.82
CA THR A 61 1.89 -45.24 -18.41
C THR A 61 3.34 -45.77 -18.46
N GLU A 62 4.22 -45.41 -17.53
CA GLU A 62 4.78 -46.34 -16.53
C GLU A 62 5.90 -45.69 -15.69
N PRO A 63 6.02 -46.08 -14.40
CA PRO A 63 6.87 -45.43 -13.41
C PRO A 63 8.28 -46.03 -13.40
N GLU A 64 9.30 -45.19 -13.57
CA GLU A 64 10.66 -45.58 -13.19
C GLU A 64 10.90 -45.31 -11.71
N THR A 65 11.22 -46.41 -11.04
CA THR A 65 11.62 -46.54 -9.65
C THR A 65 13.15 -46.58 -9.63
N GLU A 66 13.81 -45.49 -9.23
CA GLU A 66 15.21 -45.49 -8.77
C GLU A 66 15.29 -44.47 -7.62
N GLU A 67 15.20 -44.95 -6.39
CA GLU A 67 16.31 -45.28 -5.49
C GLU A 67 16.53 -44.14 -4.49
N VAL A 68 15.94 -44.38 -3.32
CA VAL A 68 16.09 -43.64 -2.08
C VAL A 68 17.58 -43.57 -1.73
N THR A 69 18.15 -42.38 -1.80
CA THR A 69 19.37 -42.06 -1.03
C THR A 69 18.94 -41.21 0.15
N GLU A 70 18.69 -41.89 1.28
CA GLU A 70 18.72 -41.29 2.61
C GLU A 70 20.09 -40.64 2.81
N LEU A 71 20.10 -39.33 3.07
CA LEU A 71 21.19 -38.73 3.82
C LEU A 71 20.63 -37.69 4.78
N GLU A 72 20.47 -38.15 6.01
CA GLU A 72 20.67 -37.41 7.26
C GLU A 72 19.80 -36.16 7.43
N THR A 73 18.63 -36.40 8.03
CA THR A 73 18.03 -35.51 9.03
C THR A 73 19.10 -34.90 9.93
N ASP A 74 19.34 -33.60 9.77
CA ASP A 74 19.92 -32.78 10.82
C ASP A 74 18.80 -32.50 11.84
N PRO A 75 18.89 -32.99 13.09
CA PRO A 75 18.07 -32.46 14.16
C PRO A 75 18.65 -31.10 14.58
N GLU A 76 17.83 -30.22 15.14
CA GLU A 76 18.28 -29.06 15.92
C GLU A 76 18.66 -27.84 15.04
N ALA A 77 17.75 -26.89 14.83
CA ALA A 77 17.49 -25.90 15.86
C ALA A 77 16.00 -25.50 15.91
N GLU A 78 15.24 -26.19 16.75
CA GLU A 78 14.23 -25.48 17.53
C GLU A 78 14.99 -24.63 18.55
N THR A 79 15.19 -23.36 18.23
CA THR A 79 15.53 -22.36 19.23
C THR A 79 14.55 -21.21 19.15
N GLN A 80 13.70 -21.21 20.17
CA GLN A 80 13.13 -20.04 20.82
C GLN A 80 11.95 -19.36 20.12
N THR A 81 10.76 -19.90 20.41
CA THR A 81 9.57 -19.07 20.63
C THR A 81 9.83 -18.19 21.87
N GLU A 82 10.59 -17.11 21.69
CA GLU A 82 10.54 -15.97 22.59
C GLU A 82 9.16 -15.31 22.42
N GLU A 83 8.49 -15.08 23.54
CA GLU A 83 7.29 -14.25 23.63
C GLU A 83 7.62 -12.88 22.99
N PRO A 84 6.81 -12.36 22.06
CA PRO A 84 7.24 -11.27 21.20
C PRO A 84 7.62 -10.05 22.05
N GLU A 85 8.88 -9.62 21.93
CA GLU A 85 9.24 -8.22 22.14
C GLU A 85 8.19 -7.39 21.39
N GLN A 86 7.61 -6.36 22.02
CA GLN A 86 6.49 -5.63 21.44
C GLN A 86 6.95 -4.82 20.23
N LEU A 87 7.03 -5.48 19.08
CA LEU A 87 7.28 -4.84 17.80
C LEU A 87 6.12 -3.90 17.48
N VAL A 88 6.44 -2.77 16.87
CA VAL A 88 5.43 -1.84 16.36
C VAL A 88 4.55 -2.51 15.31
N THR A 89 3.33 -2.02 15.17
CA THR A 89 2.38 -2.46 14.14
C THR A 89 2.33 -1.47 12.97
N ALA A 90 1.92 -1.93 11.80
CA ALA A 90 1.67 -1.06 10.64
C ALA A 90 0.65 0.05 10.96
N ALA A 91 -0.32 -0.24 11.84
CA ALA A 91 -1.32 0.72 12.32
C ALA A 91 -0.72 1.87 13.14
N GLU A 92 0.26 1.59 14.00
CA GLU A 92 0.96 2.61 14.78
C GLU A 92 1.82 3.51 13.89
N VAL A 93 2.57 2.91 12.96
CA VAL A 93 3.33 3.66 11.95
C VAL A 93 2.39 4.54 11.13
N PHE A 94 1.28 3.99 10.63
CA PHE A 94 0.30 4.74 9.85
C PHE A 94 -0.28 5.93 10.61
N ALA A 95 -0.67 5.72 11.88
CA ALA A 95 -1.18 6.79 12.73
C ALA A 95 -0.16 7.92 12.88
N TYR A 96 1.11 7.58 13.10
CA TYR A 96 2.18 8.57 13.18
C TYR A 96 2.37 9.32 11.86
N LEU A 97 2.45 8.60 10.73
CA LEU A 97 2.59 9.23 9.41
C LEU A 97 1.44 10.20 9.14
N LYS A 98 0.20 9.78 9.43
CA LYS A 98 -1.00 10.60 9.22
C LYS A 98 -1.00 11.91 10.01
N ASP A 99 -0.45 11.89 11.22
CA ASP A 99 -0.39 13.07 12.08
C ASP A 99 0.79 14.00 11.75
N ASN A 100 1.84 13.49 11.09
CA ASN A 100 3.10 14.21 10.86
C ASN A 100 3.39 14.52 9.38
N THR A 101 2.53 14.10 8.46
CA THR A 101 2.65 14.38 7.02
C THR A 101 1.37 14.99 6.47
N SER A 102 1.44 15.51 5.25
CA SER A 102 0.30 16.03 4.52
C SER A 102 -0.23 14.99 3.52
N ASN A 103 -1.48 15.15 3.08
CA ASN A 103 -2.09 14.38 1.99
C ASN A 103 -2.32 12.89 2.26
N ILE A 104 -2.27 12.41 3.51
CA ILE A 104 -2.72 11.05 3.82
C ILE A 104 -4.25 11.02 3.97
N GLY A 105 -4.89 10.13 3.22
CA GLY A 105 -6.35 9.96 3.18
C GLY A 105 -6.85 8.75 3.97
N LYS A 106 -7.64 7.92 3.28
CA LYS A 106 -8.14 6.64 3.78
C LYS A 106 -7.03 5.59 3.86
N SER A 107 -7.29 4.51 4.60
CA SER A 107 -6.41 3.35 4.68
C SER A 107 -7.20 2.07 4.77
N ILE A 108 -6.54 0.96 4.43
CA ILE A 108 -7.01 -0.40 4.61
C ILE A 108 -5.92 -1.16 5.35
N GLU A 109 -6.30 -1.74 6.49
CA GLU A 109 -5.50 -2.70 7.22
C GLU A 109 -5.86 -4.10 6.76
N TYR A 110 -4.84 -4.90 6.45
CA TYR A 110 -5.01 -6.25 5.92
C TYR A 110 -4.85 -7.29 7.01
N ASP A 111 -5.59 -8.38 6.84
CA ASP A 111 -5.42 -9.64 7.56
C ASP A 111 -4.97 -10.76 6.60
N GLU A 112 -4.81 -11.98 7.12
CA GLU A 112 -4.31 -13.14 6.37
C GLU A 112 -5.22 -13.53 5.20
N GLU A 113 -6.51 -13.16 5.27
CA GLU A 113 -7.52 -13.50 4.27
C GLU A 113 -7.66 -12.40 3.19
N THR A 114 -7.41 -11.15 3.55
CA THR A 114 -7.63 -9.97 2.70
C THR A 114 -6.35 -9.47 2.03
N ASP A 115 -5.16 -9.86 2.49
CA ASP A 115 -3.90 -9.49 1.85
C ASP A 115 -3.82 -10.03 0.42
N VAL A 116 -3.79 -9.11 -0.55
CA VAL A 116 -3.78 -9.41 -1.99
C VAL A 116 -2.56 -10.26 -2.39
N ASN A 117 -1.43 -10.12 -1.69
CA ASN A 117 -0.24 -10.93 -1.96
C ASN A 117 -0.28 -12.30 -1.26
N GLY A 118 -1.15 -12.49 -0.27
CA GLY A 118 -1.25 -13.71 0.54
C GLY A 118 0.00 -14.02 1.38
N LEU A 119 0.80 -13.00 1.70
CA LEU A 119 2.07 -13.12 2.42
C LEU A 119 1.93 -12.82 3.92
N LEU A 120 0.89 -12.09 4.35
CA LEU A 120 0.70 -11.72 5.76
C LEU A 120 0.72 -12.96 6.66
N GLY A 121 1.57 -12.93 7.69
CA GLY A 121 1.69 -14.00 8.70
C GLY A 121 2.38 -15.27 8.21
N ARG A 122 2.84 -15.33 6.95
CA ARG A 122 3.62 -16.48 6.44
C ARG A 122 5.06 -16.44 7.00
N PRO A 123 5.74 -17.60 7.07
CA PRO A 123 7.15 -17.62 7.46
C PRO A 123 8.00 -16.68 6.60
N ASN A 124 8.87 -15.89 7.25
CA ASN A 124 9.79 -14.94 6.62
C ASN A 124 9.08 -13.82 5.82
N GLN A 125 7.86 -13.44 6.23
CA GLN A 125 7.05 -12.39 5.61
C GLN A 125 6.57 -11.38 6.66
N TYR A 126 5.88 -10.32 6.20
CA TYR A 126 5.36 -9.28 7.08
C TYR A 126 4.28 -9.82 8.03
N THR A 127 4.28 -9.28 9.25
CA THR A 127 3.36 -9.59 10.34
C THR A 127 2.20 -8.61 10.44
N SER A 128 2.34 -7.41 9.88
CA SER A 128 1.25 -6.43 9.71
C SER A 128 1.41 -5.62 8.44
N LYS A 129 0.29 -5.23 7.82
CA LYS A 129 0.27 -4.48 6.57
C LYS A 129 -0.88 -3.48 6.50
N ILE A 130 -0.58 -2.27 6.03
CA ILE A 130 -1.58 -1.24 5.70
C ILE A 130 -1.28 -0.67 4.31
N ASN A 131 -2.29 -0.55 3.46
CA ASN A 131 -2.26 0.36 2.31
C ASN A 131 -2.99 1.65 2.65
N PHE A 132 -2.51 2.78 2.13
CA PHE A 132 -3.12 4.08 2.38
C PHE A 132 -3.10 4.99 1.16
N GLU A 133 -4.06 5.91 1.18
CA GLU A 133 -4.26 6.91 0.14
C GLU A 133 -3.28 8.07 0.35
N ILE A 134 -2.65 8.48 -0.74
CA ILE A 134 -2.03 9.80 -0.84
C ILE A 134 -2.93 10.61 -1.76
N THR A 135 -3.59 11.63 -1.23
CA THR A 135 -4.70 12.34 -1.89
C THR A 135 -4.29 13.13 -3.13
N THR A 136 -2.98 13.28 -3.38
CA THR A 136 -2.43 13.88 -4.60
C THR A 136 -2.29 12.87 -5.75
N VAL A 137 -2.42 11.57 -5.48
CA VAL A 137 -2.40 10.48 -6.45
C VAL A 137 -3.83 10.17 -6.92
N GLU A 138 -4.01 9.93 -8.21
CA GLU A 138 -5.31 9.53 -8.78
C GLU A 138 -5.79 8.20 -8.20
N GLN A 139 -6.99 8.20 -7.62
CA GLN A 139 -7.65 7.02 -7.05
C GLN A 139 -8.55 6.38 -8.10
N THR A 140 -8.25 5.14 -8.50
CA THR A 140 -9.04 4.40 -9.51
C THR A 140 -9.96 3.36 -8.90
N ASP A 141 -9.65 2.87 -7.70
CA ASP A 141 -10.45 1.90 -6.95
C ASP A 141 -10.84 2.50 -5.58
N PRO A 142 -12.13 2.67 -5.27
CA PRO A 142 -12.55 3.18 -3.97
C PRO A 142 -12.27 2.22 -2.80
N GLU A 143 -12.05 0.92 -3.08
CA GLU A 143 -11.81 -0.14 -2.10
C GLU A 143 -10.34 -0.56 -2.03
N ASP A 144 -9.44 0.06 -2.79
CA ASP A 144 -7.99 -0.14 -2.69
C ASP A 144 -7.28 1.22 -2.75
N PRO A 145 -6.98 1.83 -1.60
CA PRO A 145 -6.41 3.17 -1.56
C PRO A 145 -4.99 3.17 -2.15
N LYS A 146 -4.79 4.00 -3.17
CA LYS A 146 -3.50 4.14 -3.84
C LYS A 146 -2.72 5.29 -3.22
N GLY A 147 -1.48 5.04 -2.81
CA GLY A 147 -0.61 6.08 -2.29
C GLY A 147 0.63 5.54 -1.64
N GLY A 148 0.46 4.66 -0.66
CA GLY A 148 1.59 3.97 -0.06
C GLY A 148 1.18 2.70 0.67
N SER A 149 2.19 1.96 1.10
CA SER A 149 2.06 0.71 1.83
C SER A 149 3.07 0.69 2.98
N ILE A 150 2.64 0.21 4.14
CA ILE A 150 3.49 -0.09 5.28
C ILE A 150 3.47 -1.60 5.47
N GLU A 151 4.64 -2.22 5.50
CA GLU A 151 4.84 -3.65 5.77
C GLU A 151 5.78 -3.77 6.98
N VAL A 152 5.37 -4.43 8.05
CA VAL A 152 6.19 -4.63 9.26
C VAL A 152 6.55 -6.10 9.41
N PHE A 153 7.78 -6.39 9.80
CA PHE A 153 8.35 -7.75 9.87
C PHE A 153 8.75 -8.10 11.29
N SER A 154 8.93 -9.40 11.55
CA SER A 154 9.43 -9.89 12.84
C SER A 154 10.91 -9.55 13.08
N ASN A 155 11.67 -9.28 12.01
CA ASN A 155 13.10 -8.99 12.08
C ASN A 155 13.57 -8.19 10.85
N VAL A 156 14.78 -7.65 10.94
CA VAL A 156 15.42 -6.82 9.90
C VAL A 156 15.80 -7.63 8.66
N GLU A 157 16.15 -8.91 8.81
CA GLU A 157 16.58 -9.76 7.68
C GLU A 157 15.43 -10.00 6.70
N ASP A 158 14.25 -10.34 7.20
CA ASP A 158 13.05 -10.54 6.39
C ASP A 158 12.60 -9.24 5.70
N ALA A 159 12.67 -8.12 6.42
CA ALA A 159 12.34 -6.80 5.87
C ALA A 159 13.31 -6.41 4.73
N GLN A 160 14.61 -6.65 4.92
CA GLN A 160 15.63 -6.42 3.90
C GLN A 160 15.42 -7.31 2.68
N ALA A 161 15.11 -8.59 2.87
CA ALA A 161 14.84 -9.51 1.77
C ALA A 161 13.62 -9.04 0.93
N ARG A 162 12.56 -8.54 1.60
CA ARG A 162 11.41 -7.97 0.93
C ARG A 162 11.76 -6.69 0.14
N TYR A 163 12.51 -5.78 0.77
CA TYR A 163 12.95 -4.54 0.13
C TYR A 163 13.77 -4.82 -1.13
N ASP A 164 14.75 -5.74 -1.06
CA ASP A 164 15.60 -6.09 -2.20
C ASP A 164 14.79 -6.71 -3.35
N TYR A 165 13.80 -7.55 -3.02
CA TYR A 165 12.88 -8.13 -4.01
C TYR A 165 12.07 -7.05 -4.74
N ILE A 166 11.46 -6.11 -4.01
CA ILE A 166 10.67 -5.03 -4.62
C ILE A 166 11.56 -4.13 -5.47
N GLN A 167 12.75 -3.78 -4.98
CA GLN A 167 13.68 -2.95 -5.73
C GLN A 167 14.15 -3.61 -7.04
N GLU A 168 14.34 -4.93 -7.05
CA GLU A 168 14.68 -5.65 -8.29
C GLU A 168 13.50 -5.71 -9.27
N LEU A 169 12.27 -5.86 -8.78
CA LEU A 169 11.07 -5.76 -9.61
C LEU A 169 10.94 -4.35 -10.22
N GLY A 170 11.14 -3.29 -9.45
CA GLY A 170 11.07 -1.91 -9.96
C GLY A 170 12.13 -1.60 -11.02
N LYS A 171 13.35 -2.15 -10.88
CA LYS A 171 14.42 -2.03 -11.90
C LYS A 171 14.09 -2.76 -13.19
N SER A 172 13.52 -3.96 -13.08
CA SER A 172 13.18 -4.79 -14.24
C SER A 172 11.89 -4.34 -14.95
N MET A 173 10.95 -3.78 -14.20
CA MET A 173 9.64 -3.31 -14.66
C MET A 173 9.38 -1.91 -14.11
N THR A 174 9.82 -0.88 -14.82
CA THR A 174 9.74 0.52 -14.36
C THR A 174 8.32 0.99 -14.02
N PHE A 175 7.28 0.38 -14.57
CA PHE A 175 5.89 0.70 -14.22
C PHE A 175 5.46 0.18 -12.82
N LEU A 176 6.27 -0.68 -12.20
CA LEU A 176 6.14 -1.16 -10.82
C LEU A 176 7.10 -0.44 -9.87
N ALA A 177 7.88 0.52 -10.36
CA ALA A 177 8.78 1.28 -9.50
C ALA A 177 7.98 2.05 -8.45
N GLU A 178 8.56 2.18 -7.27
CA GLU A 178 8.04 2.92 -6.11
C GLU A 178 9.22 3.59 -5.40
N TYR A 179 8.93 4.49 -4.47
CA TYR A 179 9.92 4.97 -3.50
C TYR A 179 9.85 4.07 -2.28
N ASP A 180 10.90 3.28 -2.05
CA ASP A 180 10.96 2.31 -0.97
C ASP A 180 11.91 2.80 0.14
N TYR A 181 11.44 2.72 1.38
CA TYR A 181 12.14 3.15 2.59
C TYR A 181 12.14 2.04 3.62
N LEU A 182 13.32 1.54 3.97
CA LEU A 182 13.52 0.51 4.98
C LEU A 182 14.13 1.13 6.24
N ASN A 183 13.44 0.99 7.38
CA ASN A 183 13.94 1.38 8.68
C ASN A 183 13.74 0.21 9.66
N ASP A 184 14.86 -0.42 10.05
CA ASP A 184 14.90 -1.68 10.79
C ASP A 184 13.98 -2.76 10.17
N TYR A 185 12.90 -3.11 10.86
CA TYR A 185 11.94 -4.14 10.47
C TYR A 185 10.64 -3.55 9.88
N VAL A 186 10.66 -2.28 9.47
CA VAL A 186 9.53 -1.57 8.83
C VAL A 186 9.91 -1.15 7.41
N LEU A 187 9.12 -1.57 6.44
CA LEU A 187 9.21 -1.17 5.05
C LEU A 187 8.04 -0.24 4.70
N LEU A 188 8.34 0.99 4.33
CA LEU A 188 7.40 1.95 3.78
C LEU A 188 7.62 2.07 2.27
N ARG A 189 6.54 1.97 1.50
CA ARG A 189 6.53 2.10 0.04
C ARG A 189 5.63 3.26 -0.32
N ILE A 190 6.11 4.18 -1.16
CA ILE A 190 5.36 5.33 -1.64
C ILE A 190 5.21 5.21 -3.16
N ASN A 191 3.98 5.39 -3.63
CA ASN A 191 3.65 5.27 -5.04
C ASN A 191 4.49 6.25 -5.88
N TYR A 192 4.96 5.78 -7.03
CA TYR A 192 5.82 6.54 -7.94
C TYR A 192 5.19 7.82 -8.50
N ASP A 193 3.86 7.93 -8.52
CA ASP A 193 3.17 9.13 -8.98
C ASP A 193 3.29 10.30 -7.98
N VAL A 194 3.75 10.05 -6.75
CA VAL A 194 4.09 11.10 -5.78
C VAL A 194 5.38 11.79 -6.23
N THR A 195 5.41 13.12 -6.19
CA THR A 195 6.60 13.85 -6.65
C THR A 195 7.79 13.62 -5.72
N PRO A 196 9.04 13.61 -6.23
CA PRO A 196 10.24 13.49 -5.39
C PRO A 196 10.35 14.55 -4.28
N SER A 197 9.76 15.73 -4.47
CA SER A 197 9.74 16.76 -3.44
C SER A 197 8.71 16.50 -2.34
N ASP A 198 7.63 15.78 -2.65
CA ASP A 198 6.55 15.50 -1.70
C ASP A 198 6.75 14.19 -0.95
N GLU A 199 7.40 13.20 -1.57
CA GLU A 199 7.57 11.86 -0.98
C GLU A 199 8.48 11.87 0.26
N LYS A 200 9.48 12.77 0.30
CA LYS A 200 10.48 12.81 1.37
C LYS A 200 9.92 12.98 2.78
N GLN A 201 8.78 13.65 2.92
CA GLN A 201 8.14 13.83 4.22
C GLN A 201 7.76 12.49 4.87
N TYR A 202 7.49 11.45 4.07
CA TYR A 202 7.09 10.15 4.59
C TYR A 202 8.30 9.34 5.09
N GLU A 203 9.45 9.43 4.41
CA GLU A 203 10.73 8.89 4.89
C GLU A 203 11.12 9.57 6.21
N GLU A 204 11.13 10.90 6.25
CA GLU A 204 11.47 11.68 7.45
C GLU A 204 10.54 11.36 8.63
N ALA A 205 9.24 11.15 8.38
CA ALA A 205 8.28 10.80 9.40
C ALA A 205 8.44 9.34 9.88
N LEU A 206 8.79 8.39 8.99
CA LEU A 206 9.13 7.03 9.40
C LEU A 206 10.37 7.03 10.30
N ASP A 207 11.43 7.71 9.90
CA ASP A 207 12.67 7.80 10.67
C ASP A 207 12.41 8.40 12.05
N ALA A 208 11.65 9.50 12.12
CA ALA A 208 11.30 10.14 13.39
C ALA A 208 10.45 9.23 14.30
N PHE A 209 9.55 8.43 13.72
CA PHE A 209 8.78 7.43 14.48
C PHE A 209 9.71 6.36 15.07
N MET A 210 10.54 5.73 14.23
CA MET A 210 11.41 4.64 14.65
C MET A 210 12.47 5.10 15.66
N GLU A 211 13.04 6.29 15.50
CA GLU A 211 13.91 6.90 16.51
C GLU A 211 13.19 7.10 17.86
N SER A 212 11.91 7.48 17.83
CA SER A 212 11.12 7.67 19.05
C SER A 212 10.83 6.35 19.78
N VAL A 213 10.63 5.27 19.03
CA VAL A 213 10.43 3.90 19.55
C VAL A 213 11.70 3.41 20.21
N GLN A 214 12.84 3.48 19.52
CA GLN A 214 14.15 3.07 20.05
C GLN A 214 14.51 3.82 21.34
N LYS A 215 14.19 5.12 21.42
CA LYS A 215 14.42 5.92 22.63
C LYS A 215 13.50 5.53 23.81
N ALA A 216 12.32 5.00 23.56
CA ALA A 216 11.41 4.56 24.62
C ALA A 216 11.89 3.25 25.30
N GLU A 217 12.72 2.48 24.61
CA GLU A 217 13.28 1.21 25.10
C GLU A 217 14.56 1.38 25.95
N THR A 218 15.21 2.56 25.88
CA THR A 218 16.44 2.91 26.62
C THR A 218 16.19 3.61 27.96
#